data_AF-A0A662VCP6-F1
#
_entry.id   AF-A0A662VCP6-F1
#
_cell.length_a   1.000
_cell.length_b   1.000
_cell.length_c   1.000
_cell.angle_alpha   90.00
_cell.angle_beta   90.00
_cell.angle_gamma   90.00
#
_symmetry.space_group_name_H-M   'P 1'
#
loop_
_entity.id
_entity.type
_entity.pdbx_description
1 polymer ?
#
loop_
_entity_poly.entity_id
_entity_poly.type
_entity_poly.pdbx_seq_one_letter_code
_entity_poly.pdbx_strand_id
1 'polypeptide(L)'
;MRVKETFTNVVVVLIIVLAMVGYILHLPEVRFEKVNLRLKYQYDYIVKSYKPHWLSRSDIGGYPSSHFITSIPWISYNKSYCAAICLQMVAYNYGVKKSIEYFNFIMGFTYGAYLGVFDDEIFFIPGGDPFTGFVNASRILGFEYHLLVTDDKELFIDACKYFISRDIPIILPVNMSRLYNMKYFAPHFELLMGYEGDIFYLYEPVQSKHVFELGKRGYEFPADLVVKAVKDMSVGFNLPWKYSLIYFTKIGEPIEDLSDILIMNGKLQVGLNITMGEYAMYLGSNAFKVLGEYIKKGKVDIESIIWSINLALVSRIDNAKFLKEQFSGNDLAMKAANYLEEAAKLYREIINLSQNGITSKERIKIAEFLSKASEYEKEAGLLMIKAGS
;
A
#
# COMPACT_ATOMS: atom_id res chain seq x y z
N MET A 1 -63.75 -22.65 25.30
CA MET A 1 -63.26 -21.91 24.12
C MET A 1 -62.14 -20.95 24.47
N ARG A 2 -62.35 -19.97 25.37
CA ARG A 2 -61.34 -18.95 25.75
C ARG A 2 -59.95 -19.47 26.09
N VAL A 3 -59.83 -20.55 26.89
CA VAL A 3 -58.51 -21.07 27.30
C VAL A 3 -57.71 -21.67 26.13
N LYS A 4 -58.39 -22.28 25.15
CA LYS A 4 -57.74 -22.80 23.93
C LYS A 4 -57.26 -21.66 23.03
N GLU A 5 -58.06 -20.61 22.87
CA GLU A 5 -57.67 -19.41 22.10
C GLU A 5 -56.49 -18.69 22.76
N THR A 6 -56.48 -18.54 24.08
CA THR A 6 -55.35 -17.95 24.80
C THR A 6 -54.08 -18.78 24.62
N PHE A 7 -54.18 -20.11 24.70
CA PHE A 7 -53.03 -21.00 24.52
C PHE A 7 -52.50 -20.97 23.08
N THR A 8 -53.39 -21.00 22.08
CA THR A 8 -53.00 -20.88 20.66
C THR A 8 -52.34 -19.52 20.38
N ASN A 9 -52.86 -18.43 20.94
CA ASN A 9 -52.26 -17.10 20.77
C ASN A 9 -50.87 -17.02 21.42
N VAL A 10 -50.67 -17.62 22.59
CA VAL A 10 -49.35 -17.67 23.25
C VAL A 10 -48.35 -18.46 22.40
N VAL A 11 -48.74 -19.61 21.86
CA VAL A 11 -47.86 -20.43 21.00
C VAL A 11 -47.49 -19.69 19.72
N VAL A 12 -48.43 -19.00 19.08
CA VAL A 12 -48.16 -18.20 17.86
C VAL A 12 -47.20 -17.05 18.16
N VAL A 13 -47.38 -16.33 19.26
CA VAL A 13 -46.44 -15.27 19.68
C VAL A 13 -45.05 -15.84 19.91
N LEU A 14 -44.94 -17.01 20.55
CA LEU A 14 -43.67 -17.65 20.84
C LEU A 14 -42.93 -18.09 19.56
N ILE A 15 -43.65 -18.59 18.56
CA ILE A 15 -43.10 -18.94 17.24
C ILE A 15 -42.63 -17.68 16.51
N ILE A 16 -43.40 -16.59 16.55
CA ILE A 16 -43.01 -15.31 15.92
C ILE A 16 -41.74 -14.76 16.58
N VAL A 17 -41.65 -14.80 17.92
CA VAL A 17 -40.45 -14.38 18.66
C VAL A 17 -39.24 -15.23 18.31
N LEU A 18 -39.39 -16.56 18.25
CA LEU A 18 -38.30 -17.46 17.87
C LEU A 18 -37.87 -17.27 16.41
N ALA A 19 -38.80 -17.02 15.49
CA ALA A 19 -38.50 -16.72 14.09
C ALA A 19 -37.78 -15.36 13.95
N MET A 20 -38.19 -14.35 14.72
CA MET A 20 -37.50 -13.06 14.76
C MET A 20 -36.09 -13.19 15.34
N VAL A 21 -35.90 -13.96 16.42
CA VAL A 21 -34.57 -14.23 17.00
C VAL A 21 -33.71 -15.03 16.01
N GLY A 22 -34.27 -16.07 15.38
CA GLY A 22 -33.59 -16.83 14.34
C GLY A 22 -33.17 -15.97 13.15
N TYR A 23 -34.04 -15.08 12.68
CA TYR A 23 -33.75 -14.10 11.64
C TYR A 23 -32.66 -13.11 12.08
N ILE A 24 -32.75 -12.54 13.28
CA ILE A 24 -31.73 -11.62 13.84
C ILE A 24 -30.35 -12.29 13.96
N LEU A 25 -30.32 -13.57 14.34
CA LEU A 25 -29.08 -14.34 14.47
C LEU A 25 -28.51 -14.83 13.13
N HIS A 26 -29.33 -14.89 12.08
CA HIS A 26 -28.91 -15.26 10.71
C HIS A 26 -28.70 -14.06 9.79
N LEU A 27 -29.11 -12.87 10.22
CA LEU A 27 -28.62 -11.65 9.58
C LEU A 27 -27.09 -11.69 9.70
N PRO A 28 -26.34 -11.45 8.60
CA PRO A 28 -24.90 -11.25 8.70
C PRO A 28 -24.68 -10.23 9.81
N GLU A 29 -23.65 -10.44 10.63
CA GLU A 29 -23.29 -9.59 11.77
C GLU A 29 -22.96 -8.18 11.26
N VAL A 30 -23.96 -7.41 10.83
CA VAL A 30 -23.82 -6.02 10.45
C VAL A 30 -23.73 -5.28 11.77
N ARG A 31 -22.49 -5.11 12.23
CA ARG A 31 -22.15 -4.31 13.40
C ARG A 31 -22.52 -2.85 13.12
N PHE A 32 -23.80 -2.52 13.29
CA PHE A 32 -24.31 -1.16 13.18
C PHE A 32 -23.78 -0.23 14.30
N GLU A 33 -23.16 -0.77 15.36
CA GLU A 33 -22.57 0.00 16.45
C GLU A 33 -21.19 0.63 16.13
N LYS A 34 -20.68 0.49 14.89
CA LYS A 34 -19.45 1.18 14.44
C LYS A 34 -19.54 1.76 13.03
N VAL A 35 -20.71 2.21 12.56
CA VAL A 35 -20.72 3.06 11.35
C VAL A 35 -20.39 4.50 11.76
N ASN A 36 -19.15 4.70 12.22
CA ASN A 36 -18.58 6.03 12.31
C ASN A 36 -18.58 6.60 10.88
N LEU A 37 -19.15 7.79 10.67
CA LEU A 37 -19.14 8.48 9.36
C LEU A 37 -17.73 8.47 8.74
N ARG A 38 -16.68 8.52 9.57
CA ARG A 38 -15.27 8.36 9.15
C ARG A 38 -15.00 7.03 8.45
N LEU A 39 -15.40 5.91 9.06
CA LEU A 39 -15.21 4.58 8.46
C LEU A 39 -16.00 4.47 7.16
N LYS A 40 -17.20 5.08 7.10
CA LYS A 40 -17.95 5.17 5.84
C LYS A 40 -17.16 5.93 4.76
N TYR A 41 -16.63 7.12 5.05
CA TYR A 41 -15.83 7.87 4.06
C TYR A 41 -14.57 7.10 3.62
N GLN A 42 -13.89 6.45 4.56
CA GLN A 42 -12.74 5.61 4.27
C GLN A 42 -13.13 4.43 3.38
N TYR A 43 -14.24 3.75 3.66
CA TYR A 43 -14.70 2.61 2.87
C TYR A 43 -15.20 3.03 1.49
N ASP A 44 -15.95 4.14 1.39
CA ASP A 44 -16.38 4.70 0.12
C ASP A 44 -15.16 5.04 -0.75
N TYR A 45 -14.10 5.62 -0.16
CA TYR A 45 -12.84 5.86 -0.85
C TYR A 45 -12.15 4.56 -1.27
N ILE A 46 -12.00 3.58 -0.36
CA ILE A 46 -11.33 2.30 -0.64
C ILE A 46 -12.04 1.55 -1.76
N VAL A 47 -13.38 1.45 -1.71
CA VAL A 47 -14.17 0.78 -2.75
C VAL A 47 -14.00 1.47 -4.10
N LYS A 48 -14.05 2.80 -4.12
CA LYS A 48 -13.89 3.58 -5.36
C LYS A 48 -12.48 3.49 -5.94
N SER A 49 -11.47 3.62 -5.08
CA SER A 49 -10.08 3.77 -5.49
C SER A 49 -9.40 2.43 -5.71
N TYR A 50 -9.68 1.42 -4.87
CA TYR A 50 -9.02 0.11 -4.93
C TYR A 50 -9.83 -0.91 -5.73
N LYS A 51 -11.08 -0.60 -6.10
CA LYS A 51 -11.93 -1.44 -6.96
C LYS A 51 -11.95 -2.93 -6.53
N PRO A 52 -12.23 -3.24 -5.25
CA PRO A 52 -12.21 -4.62 -4.76
C PRO A 52 -13.33 -5.45 -5.41
N HIS A 53 -13.05 -6.72 -5.65
CA HIS A 53 -14.00 -7.73 -6.09
C HIS A 53 -14.12 -8.84 -5.04
N TRP A 54 -15.34 -9.15 -4.61
CA TRP A 54 -15.56 -10.21 -3.63
C TRP A 54 -15.43 -11.57 -4.28
N LEU A 55 -14.59 -12.43 -3.71
CA LEU A 55 -14.46 -13.81 -4.15
C LEU A 55 -15.75 -14.59 -3.89
N SER A 56 -16.09 -15.43 -4.85
CA SER A 56 -17.09 -16.46 -4.74
C SER A 56 -16.44 -17.84 -4.96
N ARG A 57 -17.05 -18.90 -4.42
CA ARG A 57 -16.58 -20.26 -4.68
C ARG A 57 -16.66 -20.65 -6.16
N SER A 58 -17.53 -20.01 -6.94
CA SER A 58 -17.62 -20.23 -8.39
C SER A 58 -16.42 -19.69 -9.18
N ASP A 59 -15.63 -18.78 -8.59
CA ASP A 59 -14.43 -18.24 -9.24
C ASP A 59 -13.25 -19.22 -9.19
N ILE A 60 -13.36 -20.27 -8.37
CA ILE A 60 -12.28 -21.21 -8.07
C ILE A 60 -12.52 -22.54 -8.79
N GLY A 61 -11.62 -22.87 -9.70
CA GLY A 61 -11.56 -24.18 -10.36
C GLY A 61 -10.72 -25.20 -9.60
N GLY A 62 -10.58 -26.40 -10.17
CA GLY A 62 -9.66 -27.41 -9.66
C GLY A 62 -8.20 -27.00 -9.83
N TYR A 63 -7.36 -27.37 -8.86
CA TYR A 63 -5.92 -27.09 -8.84
C TYR A 63 -5.15 -28.33 -8.29
N PRO A 64 -3.88 -28.55 -8.69
CA PRO A 64 -3.07 -29.69 -8.22
C PRO A 64 -2.65 -29.52 -6.75
N SER A 65 -2.09 -30.56 -6.13
CA SER A 65 -1.61 -30.51 -4.75
C SER A 65 -0.34 -29.67 -4.54
N SER A 66 0.39 -29.37 -5.62
CA SER A 66 1.55 -28.49 -5.62
C SER A 66 1.71 -27.81 -6.98
N HIS A 67 2.23 -26.58 -6.99
CA HIS A 67 2.61 -25.85 -8.21
C HIS A 67 3.61 -24.74 -7.87
N PHE A 68 4.51 -24.43 -8.81
CA PHE A 68 5.51 -23.36 -8.67
C PHE A 68 5.69 -22.62 -9.99
N ILE A 69 5.64 -21.28 -9.93
CA ILE A 69 5.90 -20.43 -11.09
C ILE A 69 7.42 -20.24 -11.21
N THR A 70 8.03 -20.83 -12.23
CA THR A 70 9.50 -20.85 -12.41
C THR A 70 10.03 -19.77 -13.36
N SER A 71 9.13 -19.11 -14.11
CA SER A 71 9.45 -18.09 -15.12
C SER A 71 9.84 -16.73 -14.53
N ILE A 72 9.55 -16.49 -13.26
CA ILE A 72 9.73 -15.19 -12.60
C ILE A 72 10.97 -15.23 -11.70
N PRO A 73 11.95 -14.32 -11.90
CA PRO A 73 13.08 -14.22 -11.02
C PRO A 73 12.66 -13.63 -9.67
N TRP A 74 13.28 -14.08 -8.60
CA TRP A 74 13.25 -13.37 -7.33
C TRP A 74 14.06 -12.09 -7.46
N ILE A 75 13.37 -10.96 -7.45
CA ILE A 75 13.98 -9.63 -7.44
C ILE A 75 13.81 -9.03 -6.05
N SER A 76 14.90 -8.54 -5.47
CA SER A 76 14.85 -7.77 -4.22
C SER A 76 15.87 -6.64 -4.19
N TYR A 77 15.56 -5.61 -3.41
CA TYR A 77 16.42 -4.44 -3.22
C TYR A 77 16.57 -4.10 -1.74
N ASN A 78 17.59 -3.31 -1.41
CA ASN A 78 17.79 -2.71 -0.09
C ASN A 78 17.00 -1.41 0.12
N LYS A 79 15.93 -1.23 -0.65
CA LYS A 79 15.05 -0.05 -0.61
C LYS A 79 13.64 -0.52 -0.29
N SER A 80 12.93 0.23 0.56
CA SER A 80 11.58 -0.12 1.03
C SER A 80 10.50 0.14 -0.03
N TYR A 81 10.61 -0.50 -1.20
CA TYR A 81 9.70 -0.38 -2.35
C TYR A 81 8.91 -1.68 -2.60
N CYS A 82 8.55 -2.40 -1.54
CA CYS A 82 7.99 -3.75 -1.62
C CYS A 82 6.88 -3.92 -2.67
N ALA A 83 5.90 -3.01 -2.69
CA ALA A 83 4.81 -3.03 -3.66
C ALA A 83 5.29 -2.89 -5.12
N ALA A 84 6.18 -1.95 -5.40
CA ALA A 84 6.71 -1.73 -6.74
C ALA A 84 7.63 -2.87 -7.21
N ILE A 85 8.38 -3.49 -6.30
CA ILE A 85 9.23 -4.65 -6.58
C ILE A 85 8.37 -5.89 -6.86
N CYS A 86 7.28 -6.09 -6.10
CA CYS A 86 6.28 -7.12 -6.41
C CYS A 86 5.68 -6.90 -7.81
N LEU A 87 5.30 -5.65 -8.15
CA LEU A 87 4.80 -5.33 -9.49
C LEU A 87 5.87 -5.58 -10.57
N GLN A 88 7.13 -5.26 -10.31
CA GLN A 88 8.23 -5.51 -11.24
C GLN A 88 8.38 -7.01 -11.54
N MET A 89 8.28 -7.87 -10.51
CA MET A 89 8.31 -9.32 -10.69
C MET A 89 7.09 -9.83 -11.47
N VAL A 90 5.88 -9.33 -11.18
CA VAL A 90 4.67 -9.64 -11.97
C VAL A 90 4.83 -9.20 -13.43
N ALA A 91 5.32 -7.98 -13.66
CA ALA A 91 5.51 -7.43 -14.99
C ALA A 91 6.59 -8.18 -15.78
N TYR A 92 7.61 -8.72 -15.09
CA TYR A 92 8.60 -9.60 -15.68
C TYR A 92 7.98 -10.86 -16.29
N ASN A 93 6.96 -11.46 -15.62
CA ASN A 93 6.20 -12.59 -16.15
C ASN A 93 5.58 -12.30 -17.52
N TYR A 94 5.20 -11.04 -17.74
CA TYR A 94 4.58 -10.55 -18.97
C TYR A 94 5.57 -9.90 -19.95
N GLY A 95 6.88 -10.07 -19.72
CA GLY A 95 7.94 -9.60 -20.61
C GLY A 95 8.36 -8.13 -20.42
N VAL A 96 7.80 -7.43 -19.44
CA VAL A 96 8.13 -6.02 -19.16
C VAL A 96 9.34 -5.94 -18.22
N LYS A 97 10.52 -5.70 -18.80
CA LYS A 97 11.80 -5.63 -18.08
C LYS A 97 12.25 -4.18 -17.90
N LYS A 98 11.64 -3.48 -16.95
CA LYS A 98 11.97 -2.08 -16.59
C LYS A 98 12.63 -2.00 -15.21
N SER A 99 13.30 -0.89 -14.93
CA SER A 99 13.96 -0.65 -13.63
C SER A 99 12.94 -0.41 -12.52
N ILE A 100 13.35 -0.53 -11.26
CA ILE A 100 12.46 -0.28 -10.11
C ILE A 100 11.99 1.18 -10.07
N GLU A 101 12.82 2.12 -10.53
CA GLU A 101 12.47 3.54 -10.62
C GLU A 101 11.30 3.78 -11.59
N TYR A 102 11.23 3.02 -12.70
CA TYR A 102 10.08 3.07 -13.61
C TYR A 102 8.79 2.64 -12.91
N PHE A 103 8.80 1.53 -12.15
CA PHE A 103 7.62 1.05 -11.43
C PHE A 103 7.19 2.03 -10.33
N ASN A 104 8.15 2.58 -9.57
CA ASN A 104 7.87 3.64 -8.60
C ASN A 104 7.23 4.88 -9.26
N PHE A 105 7.72 5.27 -10.44
CA PHE A 105 7.19 6.41 -11.19
C PHE A 105 5.75 6.19 -11.65
N ILE A 106 5.44 5.07 -12.30
CA ILE A 106 4.09 4.80 -12.83
C ILE A 106 3.06 4.52 -11.73
N MET A 107 3.51 4.03 -10.56
CA MET A 107 2.66 3.91 -9.37
C MET A 107 2.44 5.27 -8.68
N GLY A 108 3.36 6.23 -8.85
CA GLY A 108 3.38 7.50 -8.11
C GLY A 108 3.70 7.36 -6.62
N PHE A 109 4.06 6.16 -6.16
CA PHE A 109 4.27 5.83 -4.77
C PHE A 109 5.35 6.71 -4.12
N THR A 110 6.45 6.98 -4.81
CA THR A 110 7.59 7.74 -4.27
C THR A 110 7.47 9.26 -4.45
N TYR A 111 6.39 9.75 -5.08
CA TYR A 111 6.17 11.17 -5.36
C TYR A 111 5.16 11.81 -4.40
N GLY A 112 4.52 11.01 -3.55
CA GLY A 112 3.62 11.47 -2.50
C GLY A 112 4.31 11.63 -1.13
N ALA A 113 3.54 12.15 -0.20
CA ALA A 113 3.78 12.03 1.24
C ALA A 113 2.44 12.15 1.96
N TYR A 114 2.37 11.59 3.16
CA TYR A 114 1.21 11.59 4.02
C TYR A 114 1.63 11.96 5.44
N LEU A 115 0.91 12.91 6.04
CA LEU A 115 0.93 13.15 7.47
C LEU A 115 -0.52 13.18 7.99
N GLY A 116 -0.83 12.31 8.93
CA GLY A 116 -2.12 12.27 9.61
C GLY A 116 -1.98 12.37 11.11
N VAL A 117 -2.99 12.96 11.76
CA VAL A 117 -3.11 13.00 13.22
C VAL A 117 -4.30 12.15 13.63
N PHE A 118 -4.06 11.11 14.42
CA PHE A 118 -5.10 10.21 14.93
C PHE A 118 -4.87 9.97 16.41
N ASP A 119 -5.88 10.27 17.22
CA ASP A 119 -5.84 10.05 18.68
C ASP A 119 -4.57 10.64 19.32
N ASP A 120 -4.24 11.87 18.94
CA ASP A 120 -3.03 12.63 19.30
C ASP A 120 -1.68 12.05 18.83
N GLU A 121 -1.68 10.94 18.09
CA GLU A 121 -0.49 10.38 17.44
C GLU A 121 -0.32 10.94 16.02
N ILE A 122 0.93 11.23 15.66
CA ILE A 122 1.32 11.78 14.36
C ILE A 122 1.99 10.68 13.53
N PHE A 123 1.37 10.34 12.41
CA PHE A 123 1.88 9.34 11.48
C PHE A 123 2.40 10.03 10.23
N PHE A 124 3.67 9.79 9.90
CA PHE A 124 4.31 10.37 8.72
C PHE A 124 4.93 9.29 7.82
N ILE A 125 4.50 9.26 6.56
CA ILE A 125 5.00 8.35 5.52
C ILE A 125 5.34 9.18 4.27
N PRO A 126 6.59 9.18 3.78
CA PRO A 126 7.02 9.97 2.63
C PRO A 126 6.70 9.27 1.29
N GLY A 127 5.52 8.67 1.20
CA GLY A 127 5.04 7.93 0.03
C GLY A 127 3.51 7.99 -0.09
N GLY A 128 3.02 7.59 -1.26
CA GLY A 128 1.60 7.44 -1.55
C GLY A 128 1.03 6.10 -1.09
N ASP A 129 -0.25 5.88 -1.36
CA ASP A 129 -0.90 4.60 -1.10
C ASP A 129 -0.55 3.57 -2.21
N PRO A 130 0.08 2.42 -1.88
CA PRO A 130 0.44 1.40 -2.86
C PRO A 130 -0.75 0.79 -3.62
N PHE A 131 -1.93 0.70 -2.99
CA PHE A 131 -3.12 0.11 -3.64
C PHE A 131 -3.58 0.96 -4.83
N THR A 132 -3.74 2.28 -4.64
CA THR A 132 -3.97 3.18 -5.77
C THR A 132 -2.82 3.19 -6.77
N GLY A 133 -1.58 3.01 -6.29
CA GLY A 133 -0.41 2.88 -7.17
C GLY A 133 -0.51 1.70 -8.14
N PHE A 134 -0.98 0.53 -7.69
CA PHE A 134 -1.23 -0.62 -8.56
C PHE A 134 -2.28 -0.33 -9.63
N VAL A 135 -3.37 0.35 -9.26
CA VAL A 135 -4.42 0.76 -10.20
C VAL A 135 -3.84 1.71 -11.26
N ASN A 136 -3.07 2.71 -10.85
CA ASN A 136 -2.44 3.66 -11.77
C ASN A 136 -1.48 2.97 -12.75
N ALA A 137 -0.61 2.11 -12.22
CA ALA A 137 0.39 1.40 -13.00
C ALA A 137 -0.23 0.40 -13.99
N SER A 138 -1.34 -0.26 -13.62
CA SER A 138 -2.01 -1.24 -14.49
C SER A 138 -2.35 -0.68 -15.87
N ARG A 139 -2.89 0.55 -15.91
CA ARG A 139 -3.21 1.27 -17.15
C ARG A 139 -1.97 1.45 -18.04
N ILE A 140 -0.85 1.85 -17.44
CA ILE A 140 0.39 2.12 -18.17
C ILE A 140 1.08 0.83 -18.62
N LEU A 141 0.94 -0.25 -17.89
CA LEU A 141 1.53 -1.54 -18.23
C LEU A 141 0.73 -2.34 -19.26
N GLY A 142 -0.49 -1.89 -19.61
CA GLY A 142 -1.41 -2.69 -20.43
C GLY A 142 -1.95 -3.90 -19.67
N PHE A 143 -2.10 -3.78 -18.35
CA PHE A 143 -2.61 -4.85 -17.47
C PHE A 143 -4.01 -4.51 -16.97
N GLU A 144 -4.79 -5.54 -16.71
CA GLU A 144 -5.98 -5.46 -15.86
C GLU A 144 -5.57 -5.75 -14.42
N TYR A 145 -6.02 -4.89 -13.50
CA TYR A 145 -5.77 -5.01 -12.07
C TYR A 145 -6.94 -5.69 -11.38
N HIS A 146 -6.65 -6.68 -10.55
CA HIS A 146 -7.65 -7.41 -9.78
C HIS A 146 -7.27 -7.43 -8.29
N LEU A 147 -8.05 -6.71 -7.47
CA LEU A 147 -8.02 -6.87 -6.01
C LEU A 147 -9.18 -7.78 -5.60
N LEU A 148 -8.85 -9.00 -5.21
CA LEU A 148 -9.84 -9.95 -4.72
C LEU A 148 -9.89 -9.94 -3.20
N VAL A 149 -11.10 -9.95 -2.65
CA VAL A 149 -11.33 -9.85 -1.19
C VAL A 149 -12.31 -10.90 -0.70
N THR A 150 -12.14 -11.37 0.54
CA THR A 150 -13.04 -12.34 1.19
C THR A 150 -12.91 -12.32 2.71
N ASP A 151 -13.94 -12.85 3.38
CA ASP A 151 -13.92 -13.15 4.81
C ASP A 151 -13.78 -14.65 5.12
N ASP A 152 -13.81 -15.50 4.10
CA ASP A 152 -13.66 -16.95 4.18
C ASP A 152 -12.18 -17.33 4.01
N LYS A 153 -11.61 -17.93 5.06
CA LYS A 153 -10.20 -18.36 5.10
C LYS A 153 -9.91 -19.42 4.03
N GLU A 154 -10.75 -20.43 3.92
CA GLU A 154 -10.50 -21.56 3.02
C GLU A 154 -10.64 -21.09 1.57
N LEU A 155 -11.63 -20.24 1.30
CA LEU A 155 -11.77 -19.61 -0.02
C LEU A 155 -10.53 -18.77 -0.40
N PHE A 156 -9.91 -18.07 0.55
CA PHE A 156 -8.67 -17.34 0.29
C PHE A 156 -7.48 -18.27 -0.03
N ILE A 157 -7.29 -19.35 0.73
CA ILE A 157 -6.25 -20.36 0.47
C ILE A 157 -6.48 -21.01 -0.90
N ASP A 158 -7.73 -21.42 -1.17
CA ASP A 158 -8.14 -22.03 -2.44
C ASP A 158 -7.87 -21.09 -3.62
N ALA A 159 -8.21 -19.80 -3.49
CA ALA A 159 -7.92 -18.80 -4.50
C ALA A 159 -6.41 -18.67 -4.76
N CYS A 160 -5.61 -18.62 -3.69
CA CYS A 160 -4.16 -18.55 -3.83
C CYS A 160 -3.60 -19.75 -4.60
N LYS A 161 -4.00 -20.97 -4.24
CA LYS A 161 -3.56 -22.20 -4.92
C LYS A 161 -4.04 -22.22 -6.38
N TYR A 162 -5.29 -21.84 -6.62
CA TYR A 162 -5.88 -21.80 -7.96
C TYR A 162 -5.12 -20.86 -8.89
N PHE A 163 -4.95 -19.57 -8.55
CA PHE A 163 -4.27 -18.63 -9.44
C PHE A 163 -2.79 -18.99 -9.66
N ILE A 164 -2.09 -19.44 -8.62
CA ILE A 164 -0.70 -19.90 -8.76
C ILE A 164 -0.62 -21.09 -9.73
N SER A 165 -1.55 -22.05 -9.66
CA SER A 165 -1.59 -23.20 -10.59
C SER A 165 -1.86 -22.84 -12.05
N ARG A 166 -2.25 -21.58 -12.31
CA ARG A 166 -2.47 -21.02 -13.65
C ARG A 166 -1.31 -20.14 -14.10
N ASP A 167 -0.17 -20.20 -13.42
CA ASP A 167 1.01 -19.35 -13.64
C ASP A 167 0.70 -17.84 -13.49
N ILE A 168 -0.26 -17.52 -12.62
CA ILE A 168 -0.62 -16.13 -12.26
C ILE A 168 0.00 -15.83 -10.89
N PRO A 169 1.09 -15.04 -10.82
CA PRO A 169 1.70 -14.66 -9.55
C PRO A 169 0.77 -13.73 -8.76
N ILE A 170 0.78 -13.89 -7.44
CA ILE A 170 -0.13 -13.18 -6.54
C ILE A 170 0.65 -12.28 -5.60
N ILE A 171 0.32 -11.00 -5.57
CA ILE A 171 0.84 -10.06 -4.56
C ILE A 171 -0.06 -10.14 -3.33
N LEU A 172 0.54 -10.39 -2.17
CA LEU A 172 -0.16 -10.48 -0.89
C LEU A 172 0.18 -9.26 -0.02
N PRO A 173 -0.81 -8.45 0.38
CA PRO A 173 -0.64 -7.47 1.44
C PRO A 173 -0.56 -8.20 2.78
N VAL A 174 0.56 -8.09 3.48
CA VAL A 174 0.85 -8.85 4.70
C VAL A 174 1.36 -7.94 5.82
N ASN A 175 1.09 -8.32 7.06
CA ASN A 175 1.84 -7.84 8.21
C ASN A 175 3.13 -8.67 8.34
N MET A 176 4.24 -8.13 7.83
CA MET A 176 5.56 -8.76 7.78
C MET A 176 6.05 -9.25 9.15
N SER A 177 5.60 -8.61 10.23
CA SER A 177 6.02 -9.02 11.57
C SER A 177 5.59 -10.42 11.97
N ARG A 178 4.56 -10.96 11.32
CA ARG A 178 4.15 -12.36 11.50
C ARG A 178 5.09 -13.34 10.82
N LEU A 179 5.60 -12.98 9.66
CA LEU A 179 6.45 -13.85 8.83
C LEU A 179 7.88 -13.87 9.36
N TYR A 180 8.40 -12.73 9.82
CA TYR A 180 9.81 -12.59 10.24
C TYR A 180 9.98 -12.26 11.73
N ASN A 181 8.97 -12.55 12.57
CA ASN A 181 9.02 -12.45 14.03
C ASN A 181 9.45 -11.06 14.55
N MET A 182 8.85 -9.99 14.01
CA MET A 182 9.11 -8.63 14.44
C MET A 182 8.13 -8.20 15.54
N LYS A 183 8.52 -7.22 16.37
CA LYS A 183 7.74 -6.82 17.55
C LYS A 183 6.64 -5.79 17.28
N TYR A 184 6.60 -5.20 16.09
CA TYR A 184 5.70 -4.11 15.75
C TYR A 184 4.88 -4.43 14.50
N PHE A 185 3.81 -3.67 14.24
CA PHE A 185 3.04 -3.79 13.00
C PHE A 185 3.88 -3.28 11.82
N ALA A 186 4.10 -4.13 10.82
CA ALA A 186 4.96 -3.83 9.68
C ALA A 186 4.21 -4.11 8.36
N PRO A 187 3.44 -3.13 7.84
CA PRO A 187 2.80 -3.20 6.54
C PRO A 187 3.78 -3.55 5.44
N HIS A 188 3.47 -4.55 4.64
CA HIS A 188 4.35 -5.02 3.59
C HIS A 188 3.59 -5.72 2.46
N PHE A 189 4.29 -5.98 1.36
CA PHE A 189 3.79 -6.78 0.25
C PHE A 189 4.81 -7.86 -0.07
N GLU A 190 4.34 -9.08 -0.28
CA GLU A 190 5.16 -10.20 -0.74
C GLU A 190 4.54 -10.85 -1.97
N LEU A 191 5.35 -11.54 -2.77
CA LEU A 191 4.86 -12.23 -3.96
C LEU A 191 4.77 -13.73 -3.68
N LEU A 192 3.56 -14.28 -3.72
CA LEU A 192 3.34 -15.72 -3.68
C LEU A 192 3.71 -16.33 -5.03
N MET A 193 4.56 -17.36 -4.98
CA MET A 193 5.19 -17.96 -6.15
C MET A 193 4.93 -19.46 -6.29
N GLY A 194 4.50 -20.11 -5.21
CA GLY A 194 4.27 -21.54 -5.23
C GLY A 194 3.58 -22.03 -3.97
N TYR A 195 3.12 -23.28 -4.04
CA TYR A 195 2.60 -24.01 -2.89
C TYR A 195 2.89 -25.51 -3.02
N GLU A 196 2.99 -26.17 -1.88
CA GLU A 196 3.09 -27.62 -1.75
C GLU A 196 2.33 -28.06 -0.49
N GLY A 197 1.18 -28.73 -0.66
CA GLY A 197 0.30 -29.06 0.45
C GLY A 197 -0.16 -27.80 1.19
N ASP A 198 0.22 -27.67 2.46
CA ASP A 198 -0.11 -26.54 3.34
C ASP A 198 1.05 -25.55 3.51
N ILE A 199 2.04 -25.59 2.62
CA ILE A 199 3.17 -24.66 2.58
C ILE A 199 3.00 -23.71 1.39
N PHE A 200 3.21 -22.43 1.65
CA PHE A 200 3.31 -21.37 0.67
C PHE A 200 4.75 -20.89 0.53
N TYR A 201 5.12 -20.50 -0.68
CA TYR A 201 6.45 -19.99 -0.98
C TYR A 201 6.39 -18.55 -1.47
N LEU A 202 7.04 -17.66 -0.74
CA LEU A 202 7.00 -16.21 -0.97
C LEU A 202 8.36 -15.67 -1.40
N TYR A 203 8.36 -14.74 -2.35
CA TYR A 203 9.51 -13.87 -2.61
C TYR A 203 9.41 -12.61 -1.76
N GLU A 204 10.41 -12.40 -0.91
CA GLU A 204 10.59 -11.17 -0.12
C GLU A 204 11.23 -10.08 -1.00
N PRO A 205 10.50 -8.99 -1.33
CA PRO A 205 11.00 -7.94 -2.22
C PRO A 205 12.07 -7.04 -1.59
N VAL A 206 12.19 -6.94 -0.27
CA VAL A 206 13.09 -6.02 0.42
C VAL A 206 14.09 -6.81 1.27
N GLN A 207 15.36 -6.74 0.88
CA GLN A 207 16.45 -7.45 1.54
C GLN A 207 17.68 -6.57 1.71
N SER A 208 18.56 -6.92 2.65
CA SER A 208 19.81 -6.18 2.87
C SER A 208 20.74 -6.16 1.64
N LYS A 209 20.63 -7.17 0.78
CA LYS A 209 21.37 -7.30 -0.48
C LYS A 209 20.41 -7.42 -1.64
N HIS A 210 20.82 -6.92 -2.80
CA HIS A 210 20.10 -7.12 -4.04
C HIS A 210 20.08 -8.60 -4.42
N VAL A 211 18.90 -9.13 -4.78
CA VAL A 211 18.72 -10.48 -5.33
C VAL A 211 18.15 -10.37 -6.74
N PHE A 212 18.67 -11.17 -7.67
CA PHE A 212 18.07 -11.42 -8.98
C PHE A 212 18.34 -12.89 -9.34
N GLU A 213 17.42 -13.77 -9.00
CA GLU A 213 17.62 -15.22 -9.13
C GLU A 213 16.43 -15.91 -9.78
N LEU A 214 16.66 -16.59 -10.91
CA LEU A 214 15.63 -17.38 -11.60
C LEU A 214 15.52 -18.79 -11.01
N GLY A 215 14.31 -19.34 -10.98
CA GLY A 215 14.06 -20.73 -10.57
C GLY A 215 14.17 -20.99 -9.07
N LYS A 216 14.17 -19.95 -8.24
CA LYS A 216 14.10 -20.09 -6.78
C LYS A 216 12.67 -20.43 -6.37
N ARG A 217 12.53 -21.13 -5.24
CA ARG A 217 11.20 -21.39 -4.67
C ARG A 217 10.71 -20.19 -3.85
N GLY A 218 11.62 -19.48 -3.19
CA GLY A 218 11.30 -18.42 -2.23
C GLY A 218 11.44 -18.92 -0.79
N TYR A 219 11.06 -18.09 0.17
CA TYR A 219 10.95 -18.49 1.56
C TYR A 219 9.69 -19.31 1.78
N GLU A 220 9.82 -20.39 2.55
CA GLU A 220 8.71 -21.27 2.90
C GLU A 220 8.01 -20.79 4.16
N PHE A 221 6.68 -20.79 4.12
CA PHE A 221 5.83 -20.46 5.26
C PHE A 221 4.62 -21.39 5.30
N PRO A 222 4.17 -21.82 6.49
CA PRO A 222 2.86 -22.45 6.63
C PRO A 222 1.76 -21.53 6.08
N ALA A 223 0.84 -22.05 5.28
CA ALA A 223 -0.25 -21.28 4.67
C ALA A 223 -1.07 -20.54 5.74
N ASP A 224 -1.32 -21.17 6.88
CA ASP A 224 -2.02 -20.57 8.02
C ASP A 224 -1.29 -19.36 8.62
N LEU A 225 0.04 -19.34 8.58
CA LEU A 225 0.82 -18.19 9.03
C LEU A 225 0.68 -17.02 8.04
N VAL A 226 0.70 -17.32 6.74
CA VAL A 226 0.48 -16.32 5.68
C VAL A 226 -0.93 -15.74 5.76
N VAL A 227 -1.95 -16.58 5.90
CA VAL A 227 -3.36 -16.17 6.11
C VAL A 227 -3.48 -15.22 7.31
N LYS A 228 -2.81 -15.55 8.42
CA LYS A 228 -2.79 -14.69 9.61
C LYS A 228 -2.10 -13.36 9.33
N ALA A 229 -0.99 -13.35 8.59
CA ALA A 229 -0.29 -12.12 8.20
C ALA A 229 -1.18 -11.21 7.34
N VAL A 230 -1.92 -11.77 6.38
CA VAL A 230 -2.88 -11.02 5.54
C VAL A 230 -4.03 -10.48 6.37
N LYS A 231 -4.59 -11.28 7.28
CA LYS A 231 -5.67 -10.83 8.19
C LYS A 231 -5.23 -9.67 9.07
N ASP A 232 -4.04 -9.76 9.65
CA ASP A 232 -3.50 -8.73 10.53
C ASP A 232 -3.23 -7.43 9.77
N MET A 233 -2.87 -7.50 8.48
CA MET A 233 -2.78 -6.33 7.60
C MET A 233 -4.13 -5.65 7.46
N SER A 234 -5.19 -6.40 7.16
CA SER A 234 -6.55 -5.87 7.04
C SER A 234 -7.04 -5.24 8.34
N VAL A 235 -6.79 -5.91 9.48
CA VAL A 235 -7.14 -5.37 10.80
C VAL A 235 -6.37 -4.08 11.10
N GLY A 236 -5.06 -4.04 10.83
CA GLY A 236 -4.22 -2.87 11.09
C GLY A 236 -4.65 -1.62 10.32
N PHE A 237 -5.21 -1.78 9.12
CA PHE A 237 -5.74 -0.68 8.32
C PHE A 237 -7.26 -0.48 8.44
N ASN A 238 -7.94 -1.26 9.28
CA ASN A 238 -9.40 -1.32 9.37
C ASN A 238 -10.06 -1.52 8.00
N LEU A 239 -9.57 -2.46 7.17
CA LEU A 239 -10.19 -2.77 5.89
C LEU A 239 -11.54 -3.49 6.07
N PRO A 240 -12.49 -3.33 5.13
CA PRO A 240 -13.83 -3.91 5.26
C PRO A 240 -13.91 -5.40 4.87
N TRP A 241 -12.77 -6.09 4.80
CA TRP A 241 -12.61 -7.51 4.53
C TRP A 241 -11.48 -8.08 5.39
N LYS A 242 -11.45 -9.39 5.62
CA LYS A 242 -10.37 -10.05 6.37
C LYS A 242 -9.18 -10.38 5.48
N TYR A 243 -9.42 -10.89 4.28
CA TYR A 243 -8.37 -11.37 3.39
C TYR A 243 -8.43 -10.67 2.05
N SER A 244 -7.26 -10.40 1.48
CA SER A 244 -7.14 -9.86 0.14
C SER A 244 -5.92 -10.41 -0.57
N LEU A 245 -6.05 -10.55 -1.88
CA LEU A 245 -4.95 -10.86 -2.78
C LEU A 245 -5.05 -9.98 -4.02
N ILE A 246 -3.91 -9.70 -4.65
CA ILE A 246 -3.83 -8.88 -5.85
C ILE A 246 -3.17 -9.71 -6.95
N TYR A 247 -3.75 -9.69 -8.14
CA TYR A 247 -3.08 -10.21 -9.33
C TYR A 247 -3.36 -9.32 -10.53
N PHE A 248 -2.62 -9.57 -11.60
CA PHE A 248 -2.74 -8.83 -12.85
C PHE A 248 -2.83 -9.81 -14.02
N THR A 249 -3.58 -9.43 -15.04
CA THR A 249 -3.65 -10.12 -16.34
C THR A 249 -3.21 -9.15 -17.44
N LYS A 250 -2.42 -9.63 -18.41
CA LYS A 250 -2.04 -8.80 -19.56
C LYS A 250 -3.25 -8.65 -20.49
N ILE A 251 -3.61 -7.41 -20.82
CA ILE A 251 -4.69 -7.07 -21.77
C ILE A 251 -4.21 -6.24 -22.97
N GLY A 252 -2.98 -5.72 -22.91
CA GLY A 252 -2.38 -4.91 -23.97
C GLY A 252 -0.88 -4.72 -23.76
N GLU A 253 -0.28 -3.86 -24.56
CA GLU A 253 1.13 -3.48 -24.43
C GLU A 253 1.29 -2.22 -23.55
N PRO A 254 2.47 -2.02 -22.94
CA PRO A 254 2.74 -0.82 -22.16
C PRO A 254 2.63 0.47 -22.98
N ILE A 255 2.11 1.53 -22.36
CA ILE A 255 2.05 2.88 -22.92
C ILE A 255 3.41 3.54 -22.75
N GLU A 256 4.00 4.03 -23.85
CA GLU A 256 5.31 4.70 -23.83
C GLU A 256 5.24 6.15 -23.37
N ASP A 257 4.16 6.87 -23.71
CA ASP A 257 3.97 8.25 -23.27
C ASP A 257 3.61 8.31 -21.78
N LEU A 258 4.50 8.94 -21.03
CA LEU A 258 4.41 9.07 -19.57
C LEU A 258 4.02 10.48 -19.12
N SER A 259 3.60 11.37 -20.03
CA SER A 259 3.27 12.77 -19.72
C SER A 259 2.14 12.89 -18.69
N ASP A 260 1.10 12.08 -18.82
CA ASP A 260 0.00 11.98 -17.84
C ASP A 260 0.50 11.60 -16.44
N ILE A 261 1.44 10.65 -16.38
CA ILE A 261 2.01 10.16 -15.12
C ILE A 261 2.91 11.23 -14.50
N LEU A 262 3.62 11.99 -15.32
CA LEU A 262 4.40 13.14 -14.85
C LEU A 262 3.49 14.19 -14.21
N ILE A 263 2.33 14.49 -14.82
CA ILE A 263 1.32 15.39 -14.22
C ILE A 263 0.79 14.82 -12.90
N MET A 264 0.42 13.54 -12.87
CA MET A 264 -0.09 12.88 -11.67
C MET A 264 0.93 12.95 -10.52
N ASN A 265 2.19 12.60 -10.80
CA ASN A 265 3.29 12.65 -9.83
C ASN A 265 3.54 14.08 -9.36
N GLY A 266 3.47 15.06 -10.26
CA GLY A 266 3.52 16.48 -9.90
C GLY A 266 2.42 16.89 -8.92
N LYS A 267 1.18 16.43 -9.12
CA LYS A 267 0.06 16.69 -8.20
C LYS A 267 0.25 16.01 -6.84
N LEU A 268 0.73 14.77 -6.81
CA LEU A 268 1.05 14.05 -5.57
C LEU A 268 2.14 14.78 -4.77
N GLN A 269 3.14 15.31 -5.48
CA GLN A 269 4.28 16.02 -4.92
C GLN A 269 3.88 17.38 -4.33
N VAL A 270 3.04 18.15 -5.03
CA VAL A 270 2.46 19.39 -4.48
C VAL A 270 1.59 19.04 -3.27
N GLY A 271 0.71 18.05 -3.43
CA GLY A 271 -0.22 17.61 -2.41
C GLY A 271 -1.29 18.63 -2.06
N LEU A 272 -2.10 18.30 -1.06
CA LEU A 272 -3.20 19.11 -0.58
C LEU A 272 -3.43 18.89 0.91
N ASN A 273 -4.24 19.75 1.52
CA ASN A 273 -4.62 19.63 2.92
C ASN A 273 -6.11 19.25 2.99
N ILE A 274 -6.42 18.27 3.82
CA ILE A 274 -7.78 17.83 4.09
C ILE A 274 -8.04 18.03 5.57
N THR A 275 -9.13 18.74 5.89
CA THR A 275 -9.61 18.89 7.27
C THR A 275 -11.02 18.33 7.34
N MET A 276 -11.26 17.39 8.26
CA MET A 276 -12.55 16.75 8.49
C MET A 276 -12.87 16.79 9.98
N GLY A 277 -13.53 17.86 10.41
CA GLY A 277 -13.75 18.14 11.84
C GLY A 277 -12.42 18.40 12.55
N GLU A 278 -12.13 17.64 13.61
CA GLU A 278 -10.87 17.73 14.37
C GLU A 278 -9.69 17.02 13.67
N TYR A 279 -9.96 16.23 12.63
CA TYR A 279 -8.92 15.51 11.91
C TYR A 279 -8.32 16.36 10.79
N ALA A 280 -7.00 16.32 10.68
CA ALA A 280 -6.26 16.93 9.58
C ALA A 280 -5.34 15.89 8.93
N MET A 281 -5.37 15.84 7.60
CA MET A 281 -4.45 15.09 6.77
C MET A 281 -3.73 16.06 5.84
N TYR A 282 -2.41 15.91 5.75
CA TYR A 282 -1.55 16.73 4.92
C TYR A 282 -0.85 15.83 3.93
N LEU A 283 -0.92 16.17 2.64
CA LEU A 283 -0.36 15.38 1.56
C LEU A 283 0.78 16.12 0.85
N GLY A 284 1.68 15.35 0.24
CA GLY A 284 2.80 15.87 -0.57
C GLY A 284 3.69 16.84 0.22
N SER A 285 4.08 17.93 -0.42
CA SER A 285 4.91 18.97 0.20
C SER A 285 4.35 19.50 1.52
N ASN A 286 3.02 19.60 1.67
CA ASN A 286 2.40 20.09 2.89
C ASN A 286 2.65 19.17 4.09
N ALA A 287 2.80 17.85 3.87
CA ALA A 287 3.11 16.89 4.92
C ALA A 287 4.45 17.20 5.58
N PHE A 288 5.50 17.47 4.78
CA PHE A 288 6.82 17.85 5.29
C PHE A 288 6.80 19.18 6.03
N LYS A 289 6.08 20.18 5.49
CA LYS A 289 5.95 21.49 6.12
C LYS A 289 5.33 21.37 7.52
N VAL A 290 4.23 20.63 7.64
CA VAL A 290 3.52 20.45 8.91
C VAL A 290 4.31 19.57 9.88
N LEU A 291 5.04 18.57 9.38
CA LEU A 291 5.97 17.78 10.19
C LEU A 291 7.01 18.67 10.88
N GLY A 292 7.59 19.63 10.14
CA GLY A 292 8.50 20.62 10.71
C GLY A 292 7.88 21.42 11.84
N GLU A 293 6.64 21.88 11.68
CA GLU A 293 5.90 22.62 12.72
C GLU A 293 5.61 21.76 13.96
N TYR A 294 5.28 20.48 13.78
CA TYR A 294 5.06 19.57 14.91
C TYR A 294 6.35 19.22 15.65
N ILE A 295 7.46 19.05 14.93
CA ILE A 295 8.79 18.87 15.54
C ILE A 295 9.19 20.09 16.35
N LYS A 296 8.98 21.30 15.81
CA LYS A 296 9.27 22.57 16.49
C LYS A 296 8.48 22.71 17.79
N LYS A 297 7.24 22.23 17.82
CA LYS A 297 6.35 22.23 19.00
C LYS A 297 6.61 21.08 19.98
N GLY A 298 7.57 20.19 19.70
CA GLY A 298 7.84 19.03 20.55
C GLY A 298 6.76 17.94 20.50
N LYS A 299 5.88 17.96 19.48
CA LYS A 299 4.81 16.96 19.33
C LYS A 299 5.25 15.66 18.67
N VAL A 300 6.41 15.69 18.01
CA VAL A 300 7.00 14.54 17.32
C VAL A 300 8.38 14.29 17.89
N ASP A 301 8.62 13.03 18.23
CA ASP A 301 9.95 12.52 18.47
C ASP A 301 10.66 12.29 17.13
N ILE A 302 11.88 12.77 17.00
CA ILE A 302 12.61 12.72 15.73
C ILE A 302 13.16 11.31 15.50
N GLU A 303 13.49 10.57 16.57
CA GLU A 303 13.95 9.18 16.43
C GLU A 303 12.86 8.29 15.79
N SER A 304 11.59 8.53 16.11
CA SER A 304 10.48 7.74 15.56
C SER A 304 10.22 7.98 14.06
N ILE A 305 10.65 9.13 13.51
CA ILE A 305 10.46 9.46 12.09
C ILE A 305 11.73 9.32 11.25
N ILE A 306 12.88 8.99 11.85
CA ILE A 306 14.15 9.06 11.12
C ILE A 306 14.23 8.08 9.96
N TRP A 307 13.60 6.91 10.12
CA TRP A 307 13.43 5.94 9.06
C TRP A 307 12.63 6.53 7.89
N SER A 308 11.55 7.28 8.18
CA SER A 308 10.75 7.99 7.18
C SER A 308 11.56 9.09 6.49
N ILE A 309 12.41 9.84 7.21
CA ILE A 309 13.30 10.84 6.57
C ILE A 309 14.31 10.15 5.64
N ASN A 310 14.85 8.99 6.03
CA ASN A 310 15.73 8.21 5.17
C ASN A 310 15.01 7.69 3.92
N LEU A 311 13.77 7.24 4.03
CA LEU A 311 12.97 6.85 2.87
C LEU A 311 12.71 8.05 1.93
N ALA A 312 12.45 9.24 2.47
CA ALA A 312 12.35 10.48 1.68
C ALA A 312 13.68 10.77 0.95
N LEU A 313 14.81 10.75 1.65
CA LEU A 313 16.13 10.92 1.05
C LEU A 313 16.36 9.98 -0.15
N VAL A 314 16.19 8.67 0.06
CA VAL A 314 16.46 7.66 -0.97
C VAL A 314 15.51 7.83 -2.15
N SER A 315 14.21 7.99 -1.89
CA SER A 315 13.21 8.16 -2.96
C SER A 315 13.43 9.42 -3.80
N ARG A 316 13.82 10.56 -3.21
CA ARG A 316 14.02 11.80 -3.98
C ARG A 316 15.27 11.72 -4.86
N ILE A 317 16.32 11.03 -4.41
CA ILE A 317 17.50 10.74 -5.25
C ILE A 317 17.10 9.86 -6.45
N ASP A 318 16.37 8.78 -6.20
CA ASP A 318 15.94 7.85 -7.25
C ASP A 318 14.99 8.52 -8.25
N ASN A 319 14.03 9.30 -7.74
CA ASN A 319 13.10 10.07 -8.57
C ASN A 319 13.83 11.08 -9.44
N ALA A 320 14.78 11.84 -8.88
CA ALA A 320 15.57 12.81 -9.65
C ALA A 320 16.39 12.12 -10.75
N LYS A 321 17.04 11.00 -10.43
CA LYS A 321 17.78 10.20 -11.41
C LYS A 321 16.85 9.75 -12.55
N PHE A 322 15.70 9.19 -12.21
CA PHE A 322 14.72 8.74 -13.21
C PHE A 322 14.24 9.87 -14.11
N LEU A 323 13.91 11.04 -13.55
CA LEU A 323 13.48 12.19 -14.34
C LEU A 323 14.57 12.65 -15.32
N LYS A 324 15.84 12.66 -14.88
CA LYS A 324 16.97 13.05 -15.74
C LYS A 324 17.22 12.07 -16.88
N GLU A 325 17.03 10.78 -16.64
CA GLU A 325 17.21 9.74 -17.65
C GLU A 325 16.03 9.70 -18.63
N GLN A 326 14.81 9.61 -18.12
CA GLN A 326 13.59 9.40 -18.91
C GLN A 326 13.11 10.66 -19.65
N PHE A 327 13.34 11.85 -19.08
CA PHE A 327 12.87 13.12 -19.62
C PHE A 327 14.04 14.07 -19.93
N SER A 328 15.18 13.54 -20.36
CA SER A 328 16.40 14.30 -20.65
C SER A 328 16.22 15.44 -21.66
N GLY A 329 15.24 15.34 -22.57
CA GLY A 329 14.89 16.39 -23.53
C GLY A 329 13.91 17.46 -23.01
N ASN A 330 13.48 17.39 -21.75
CA ASN A 330 12.51 18.31 -21.16
C ASN A 330 13.15 19.14 -20.05
N ASP A 331 13.47 20.41 -20.35
CA ASP A 331 14.12 21.33 -19.42
C ASP A 331 13.35 21.52 -18.10
N LEU A 332 12.02 21.44 -18.12
CA LEU A 332 11.21 21.58 -16.91
C LEU A 332 11.32 20.33 -16.03
N ALA A 333 11.32 19.14 -16.62
CA ALA A 333 11.55 17.89 -15.89
C ALA A 333 12.97 17.83 -15.31
N MET A 334 13.98 18.31 -16.05
CA MET A 334 15.36 18.44 -15.56
C MET A 334 15.46 19.39 -14.36
N LYS A 335 14.77 20.54 -14.41
CA LYS A 335 14.69 21.46 -13.27
C LYS A 335 13.97 20.85 -12.07
N ALA A 336 12.88 20.12 -12.30
CA ALA A 336 12.18 19.39 -11.24
C ALA A 336 13.11 18.39 -10.55
N ALA A 337 13.88 17.61 -11.33
CA ALA A 337 14.86 16.67 -10.80
C ALA A 337 15.90 17.34 -9.89
N ASN A 338 16.41 18.52 -10.29
CA ASN A 338 17.36 19.28 -9.46
C ASN A 338 16.73 19.72 -8.13
N TYR A 339 15.46 20.13 -8.12
CA TYR A 339 14.76 20.46 -6.86
C TYR A 339 14.60 19.24 -5.94
N LEU A 340 14.32 18.06 -6.49
CA LEU A 340 14.28 16.82 -5.71
C LEU A 340 15.65 16.49 -5.09
N GLU A 341 16.76 16.73 -5.81
CA GLU A 341 18.11 16.58 -5.27
C GLU A 341 18.40 17.58 -4.14
N GLU A 342 17.95 18.83 -4.26
CA GLU A 342 18.08 19.83 -3.18
C GLU A 342 17.26 19.44 -1.94
N ALA A 343 16.04 18.93 -2.11
CA ALA A 343 15.26 18.37 -1.00
C ALA A 343 15.99 17.17 -0.35
N ALA A 344 16.54 16.27 -1.16
CA ALA A 344 17.32 15.13 -0.69
C ALA A 344 18.54 15.55 0.16
N LYS A 345 19.28 16.59 -0.24
CA LYS A 345 20.39 17.13 0.55
C LYS A 345 19.93 17.56 1.95
N LEU A 346 18.79 18.22 2.06
CA LEU A 346 18.23 18.64 3.35
C LEU A 346 17.81 17.45 4.22
N TYR A 347 17.21 16.40 3.64
CA TYR A 347 16.90 15.17 4.38
C TYR A 347 18.16 14.47 4.90
N ARG A 348 19.25 14.48 4.13
CA ARG A 348 20.55 13.96 4.59
C ARG A 348 21.09 14.75 5.77
N GLU A 349 21.01 16.07 5.73
CA GLU A 349 21.43 16.91 6.86
C GLU A 349 20.61 16.65 8.12
N ILE A 350 19.29 16.42 8.00
CA ILE A 350 18.44 16.02 9.12
C ILE A 350 18.92 14.70 9.74
N ILE A 351 19.26 13.70 8.92
CA ILE A 351 19.79 12.41 9.39
C ILE A 351 21.13 12.58 10.10
N ASN A 352 22.02 13.42 9.57
CA ASN A 352 23.30 13.69 10.22
C ASN A 352 23.11 14.35 11.60
N LEU A 353 22.16 15.29 11.72
CA LEU A 353 21.84 15.96 12.98
C LEU A 353 21.22 15.03 14.03
N SER A 354 20.59 13.92 13.64
CA SER A 354 19.94 13.00 14.58
C SER A 354 20.86 11.92 15.16
N GLN A 355 22.13 11.82 14.73
CA GLN A 355 23.00 10.69 15.09
C GLN A 355 23.48 10.70 16.55
N ASN A 356 23.56 11.85 17.21
CA ASN A 356 24.18 12.00 18.54
C ASN A 356 23.22 12.56 19.60
N GLY A 357 21.93 12.25 19.47
CA GLY A 357 20.88 12.89 20.25
C GLY A 357 20.63 14.33 19.78
N ILE A 358 19.47 14.88 20.12
CA ILE A 358 18.98 16.12 19.51
C ILE A 358 18.80 17.21 20.57
N THR A 359 19.60 18.26 20.45
CA THR A 359 19.46 19.48 21.26
C THR A 359 18.28 20.34 20.78
N SER A 360 17.82 21.26 21.62
CA SER A 360 16.76 22.21 21.24
C SER A 360 17.11 23.07 20.01
N LYS A 361 18.40 23.39 19.81
CA LYS A 361 18.86 24.14 18.63
C LYS A 361 18.79 23.29 17.36
N GLU A 362 19.19 22.02 17.44
CA GLU A 362 19.10 21.08 16.32
C GLU A 362 17.66 20.78 15.94
N ARG A 363 16.76 20.67 16.93
CA ARG A 363 15.32 20.53 16.69
C ARG A 363 14.75 21.68 15.85
N ILE A 364 15.13 22.92 16.15
CA ILE A 364 14.70 24.09 15.36
C ILE A 364 15.28 24.01 13.94
N LYS A 365 16.57 23.67 13.81
CA LYS A 365 17.23 23.53 12.51
C LYS A 365 16.62 22.43 11.64
N ILE A 366 16.24 21.30 12.24
CA ILE A 366 15.54 20.19 11.56
C ILE A 366 14.17 20.67 11.04
N ALA A 367 13.42 21.42 11.85
CA ALA A 367 12.15 22.01 11.41
C ALA A 367 12.34 22.99 10.23
N GLU A 368 13.39 23.82 10.26
CA GLU A 368 13.74 24.73 9.15
C GLU A 368 14.11 23.96 7.88
N PHE A 369 14.91 22.89 8.00
CA PHE A 369 15.25 22.03 6.86
C PHE A 369 14.03 21.33 6.26
N LEU A 370 13.09 20.84 7.09
CA LEU A 370 11.83 20.27 6.58
C LEU A 370 10.97 21.30 5.87
N SER A 371 10.87 22.51 6.42
CA SER A 371 10.16 23.62 5.78
C SER A 371 10.80 23.95 4.43
N LYS A 372 12.12 24.07 4.36
CA LYS A 372 12.83 24.36 3.11
C LYS A 372 12.72 23.23 2.08
N ALA A 373 12.82 21.97 2.53
CA ALA A 373 12.61 20.81 1.67
C ALA A 373 11.20 20.81 1.08
N SER A 374 10.19 21.18 1.88
CA SER A 374 8.80 21.29 1.39
C SER A 374 8.63 22.28 0.23
N GLU A 375 9.39 23.39 0.23
CA GLU A 375 9.38 24.34 -0.88
C GLU A 375 9.95 23.71 -2.16
N TYR A 376 11.07 23.01 -2.05
CA TYR A 376 11.68 22.32 -3.18
C TYR A 376 10.79 21.19 -3.72
N GLU A 377 10.18 20.40 -2.83
CA GLU A 377 9.20 19.38 -3.21
C GLU A 377 8.03 20.01 -3.99
N LYS A 378 7.49 21.13 -3.50
CA LYS A 378 6.39 21.83 -4.17
C LYS A 378 6.79 22.36 -5.56
N GLU A 379 7.94 23.02 -5.66
CA GLU A 379 8.42 23.55 -6.95
C GLU A 379 8.71 22.42 -7.95
N ALA A 380 9.31 21.32 -7.51
CA ALA A 380 9.47 20.12 -8.34
C ALA A 380 8.12 19.63 -8.87
N GLY A 381 7.10 19.53 -8.00
CA GLY A 381 5.76 19.12 -8.38
C GLY A 381 5.09 20.04 -9.40
N LEU A 382 5.19 21.35 -9.22
CA LEU A 382 4.65 22.35 -10.16
C LEU A 382 5.34 22.29 -11.53
N LEU A 383 6.65 22.06 -11.55
CA LEU A 383 7.41 21.87 -12.79
C LEU A 383 7.04 20.58 -13.50
N MET A 384 6.84 19.47 -12.78
CA MET A 384 6.37 18.21 -13.36
C MET A 384 4.98 18.36 -14.02
N ILE A 385 4.05 19.06 -13.36
CA ILE A 385 2.72 19.36 -13.94
C ILE A 385 2.86 20.12 -15.26
N LYS A 386 3.69 21.18 -15.28
CA LYS A 386 3.92 21.98 -16.48
C LYS A 386 4.66 21.21 -17.58
N ALA A 387 5.54 20.29 -17.21
CA ALA A 387 6.35 19.52 -18.14
C ALA A 387 5.55 18.46 -18.91
N GLY A 388 4.49 17.93 -18.30
CA GLY A 388 3.60 16.94 -18.94
C GLY A 388 2.32 17.52 -19.55
N SER A 389 2.07 18.83 -19.37
CA SER A 389 0.97 19.57 -20.02
C SER A 389 1.43 20.11 -21.36
#